data_AF-A0A953M6M4-F1
#
_entry.id   AF-A0A953M6M4-F1
#
_cell.length_a   1.000
_cell.length_b   1.000
_cell.length_c   1.000
_cell.angle_alpha   90.00
_cell.angle_beta   90.00
_cell.angle_gamma   90.00
#
_symmetry.space_group_name_H-M   'P 1'
#
loop_
_entity.id
_entity.type
_entity.pdbx_description
1 polymer ?
#
loop_
_entity_poly.entity_id
_entity_poly.type
_entity_poly.pdbx_seq_one_letter_code
_entity_poly.pdbx_strand_id
1 'polypeptide(L)'
;MLHTQPVDHTIRFMVVLLGGFALAAAAGYVNIVVISAGGPAVTHVTGSIPAITADVGHRTPDHAVLTLGIVASFGLGAVISGMLIGEHTLRLGRPYGLALLLEGTLLIASGLVLPTSLATGACLAAAAAGLQNAFASAYRGMIVRTTHTTGILTDLGFLIGARLRRHRVAGWRFGLLFGLLGSFVGG
;
A
#
# COMPACT_ATOMS: atom_id res chain seq x y z
N MET A 1 27.70 9.20 25.79
CA MET A 1 26.24 8.96 25.84
C MET A 1 25.56 10.14 25.14
N LEU A 2 25.21 9.98 23.86
CA LEU A 2 24.56 11.03 23.07
C LEU A 2 23.07 11.07 23.41
N HIS A 3 22.66 12.18 24.02
CA HIS A 3 21.27 12.56 24.25
C HIS A 3 20.58 12.74 22.87
N THR A 4 19.85 11.73 22.39
CA THR A 4 18.97 11.90 21.23
C THR A 4 17.83 12.83 21.62
N GLN A 5 17.85 14.03 21.05
CA GLN A 5 16.90 15.13 21.32
C GLN A 5 15.46 14.73 20.95
N PRO A 6 14.43 15.15 21.70
CA PRO A 6 13.03 14.80 21.47
C PRO A 6 12.47 15.28 20.11
N VAL A 7 13.17 16.17 19.41
CA VAL A 7 12.78 16.76 18.11
C VAL A 7 12.82 15.73 16.96
N ASP A 8 13.77 14.78 16.97
CA ASP A 8 13.91 13.76 15.91
C ASP A 8 12.67 12.83 15.86
N HIS A 9 12.09 12.53 17.02
CA HIS A 9 10.91 11.66 17.10
C HIS A 9 9.64 12.31 16.56
N THR A 10 9.48 13.63 16.72
CA THR A 10 8.31 14.36 16.20
C THR A 10 8.40 14.52 14.68
N ILE A 11 9.59 14.84 14.15
CA ILE A 11 9.80 14.96 12.71
C ILE A 11 9.57 13.61 12.02
N ARG A 12 10.15 12.53 12.55
CA ARG A 12 9.90 11.18 12.03
C ARG A 12 8.42 10.80 12.07
N PHE A 13 7.71 11.19 13.12
CA PHE A 13 6.27 10.96 13.19
C PHE A 13 5.50 11.72 12.12
N MET A 14 5.78 13.01 11.91
CA MET A 14 5.11 13.80 10.87
C MET A 14 5.41 13.27 9.48
N VAL A 15 6.66 12.83 9.20
CA VAL A 15 7.00 12.24 7.91
C VAL A 15 6.27 10.92 7.68
N VAL A 16 6.21 10.03 8.67
CA VAL A 16 5.43 8.78 8.57
C VAL A 16 3.95 9.08 8.32
N LEU A 17 3.41 10.08 9.01
CA LEU A 17 1.99 10.41 8.96
C LEU A 17 1.61 11.07 7.62
N LEU A 18 2.29 12.15 7.25
CA LEU A 18 2.04 12.86 6.00
C LEU A 18 2.39 12.01 4.77
N GLY A 19 3.55 11.34 4.80
CA GLY A 19 3.96 10.43 3.72
C GLY A 19 3.00 9.26 3.61
N GLY A 20 2.68 8.60 4.72
CA GLY A 20 1.73 7.49 4.75
C GLY A 20 0.34 7.87 4.24
N PHE A 21 -0.18 9.04 4.61
CA PHE A 21 -1.47 9.54 4.13
C PHE A 21 -1.45 9.88 2.64
N ALA A 22 -0.41 10.57 2.16
CA ALA A 22 -0.27 10.90 0.74
C ALA A 22 -0.21 9.64 -0.12
N LEU A 23 0.57 8.65 0.31
CA LEU A 23 0.69 7.37 -0.37
C LEU A 23 -0.60 6.53 -0.30
N ALA A 24 -1.28 6.53 0.84
CA ALA A 24 -2.59 5.87 0.97
C ALA A 24 -3.62 6.49 0.01
N ALA A 25 -3.68 7.81 -0.09
CA ALA A 25 -4.54 8.51 -1.05
C ALA A 25 -4.15 8.20 -2.50
N ALA A 26 -2.86 8.22 -2.83
CA ALA A 26 -2.39 7.84 -4.18
C ALA A 26 -2.82 6.41 -4.55
N ALA A 27 -2.74 5.47 -3.61
CA ALA A 27 -3.16 4.10 -3.83
C ALA A 27 -4.69 3.96 -4.01
N GLY A 28 -5.49 4.71 -3.24
CA GLY A 28 -6.94 4.81 -3.43
C GLY A 28 -7.29 5.30 -4.84
N TYR A 29 -6.69 6.41 -5.24
CA TYR A 29 -6.86 7.03 -6.55
C TYR A 29 -6.50 6.06 -7.68
N VAL A 30 -5.32 5.43 -7.62
CA VAL A 30 -4.85 4.48 -8.65
C VAL A 30 -5.80 3.29 -8.78
N ASN A 31 -6.34 2.77 -7.68
CA ASN A 31 -7.34 1.71 -7.75
C ASN A 31 -8.59 2.17 -8.50
N ILE A 32 -9.13 3.33 -8.16
CA ILE A 32 -10.34 3.85 -8.81
C ILE A 32 -10.10 4.10 -10.30
N VAL A 33 -8.93 4.61 -10.67
CA VAL A 33 -8.55 4.80 -12.09
C VAL A 33 -8.54 3.47 -12.84
N VAL A 34 -7.90 2.43 -12.31
CA VAL A 34 -7.85 1.11 -12.97
C VAL A 34 -9.23 0.44 -13.02
N ILE A 35 -10.00 0.53 -11.94
CA ILE A 35 -11.38 0.02 -11.87
C ILE A 35 -12.27 0.71 -12.90
N SER A 36 -12.17 2.04 -13.01
CA SER A 36 -12.93 2.83 -13.97
C SER A 36 -12.53 2.53 -15.42
N ALA A 37 -11.29 2.08 -15.65
CA ALA A 37 -10.83 1.58 -16.94
C ALA A 37 -11.27 0.13 -17.24
N GLY A 38 -12.02 -0.52 -16.34
CA GLY A 38 -12.54 -1.89 -16.50
C GLY A 38 -11.63 -2.99 -15.97
N GLY A 39 -10.54 -2.65 -15.26
CA GLY A 39 -9.65 -3.61 -14.62
C GLY A 39 -10.06 -3.94 -13.18
N PRO A 40 -9.47 -4.98 -12.55
CA PRO A 40 -9.66 -5.24 -11.13
C PRO A 40 -8.83 -4.28 -10.27
N ALA A 41 -9.19 -4.16 -8.99
CA ALA A 41 -8.41 -3.40 -8.02
C ALA A 41 -6.97 -3.95 -7.91
N VAL A 42 -5.96 -3.09 -8.05
CA VAL A 42 -4.55 -3.49 -8.10
C VAL A 42 -3.88 -3.59 -6.73
N THR A 43 -4.48 -3.00 -5.68
CA THR A 43 -3.98 -3.15 -4.30
C THR A 43 -4.66 -4.27 -3.51
N HIS A 44 -5.76 -4.84 -4.02
CA HIS A 44 -6.60 -5.80 -3.30
C HIS A 44 -6.28 -7.26 -3.64
N VAL A 45 -5.01 -7.64 -3.48
CA VAL A 45 -4.50 -8.97 -3.86
C VAL A 45 -5.23 -10.11 -3.15
N THR A 46 -5.63 -9.93 -1.88
CA THR A 46 -6.39 -10.94 -1.12
C THR A 46 -7.70 -11.34 -1.81
N GLY A 47 -8.39 -10.40 -2.45
CA GLY A 47 -9.60 -10.70 -3.23
C GLY A 47 -9.31 -11.20 -4.65
N SER A 48 -8.15 -10.88 -5.21
CA SER A 48 -7.73 -11.34 -6.53
C SER A 48 -7.50 -12.86 -6.58
N ILE A 49 -7.02 -13.48 -5.50
CA ILE A 49 -6.73 -14.92 -5.47
C ILE A 49 -8.00 -15.77 -5.68
N PRO A 50 -9.11 -15.57 -4.94
CA PRO A 50 -10.37 -16.25 -5.23
C PRO A 50 -10.95 -15.91 -6.60
N ALA A 51 -10.80 -14.66 -7.08
CA ALA A 51 -11.31 -14.22 -8.37
C ALA A 51 -10.71 -15.02 -9.54
N ILE A 52 -9.40 -15.30 -9.49
CA ILE A 52 -8.73 -16.18 -10.47
C ILE A 52 -9.40 -17.56 -10.52
N THR A 53 -9.73 -18.12 -9.36
CA THR A 53 -10.37 -19.44 -9.26
C THR A 53 -11.80 -19.40 -9.84
N ALA A 54 -12.53 -18.32 -9.57
CA ALA A 54 -13.87 -18.12 -10.09
C ALA A 54 -13.88 -17.94 -11.62
N ASP A 55 -12.94 -17.18 -12.18
CA ASP A 55 -12.85 -16.93 -13.63
C ASP A 55 -12.55 -18.21 -14.42
N VAL A 56 -11.70 -19.08 -13.87
CA VAL A 56 -11.45 -20.42 -14.44
C VAL A 56 -12.73 -21.25 -14.45
N GLY A 57 -13.51 -21.22 -13.36
CA GLY A 57 -14.78 -21.93 -13.25
C GLY A 57 -15.85 -21.44 -14.24
N HIS A 58 -15.89 -20.13 -14.51
CA HIS A 58 -16.84 -19.50 -15.44
C HIS A 58 -16.39 -19.51 -16.90
N ARG A 59 -15.23 -20.13 -17.22
CA ARG A 59 -14.64 -20.19 -18.58
C ARG A 59 -14.33 -18.81 -19.17
N THR A 60 -13.87 -17.88 -18.35
CA THR A 60 -13.40 -16.53 -18.75
C THR A 60 -11.87 -16.41 -18.62
N PRO A 61 -11.08 -17.14 -19.44
CA PRO A 61 -9.63 -17.27 -19.25
C PRO A 61 -8.89 -15.93 -19.36
N ASP A 62 -9.38 -15.00 -20.17
CA ASP A 62 -8.74 -13.69 -20.35
C ASP A 62 -8.72 -12.85 -19.07
N HIS A 63 -9.81 -12.88 -18.28
CA HIS A 63 -9.90 -12.21 -16.99
C HIS A 63 -8.99 -12.87 -15.94
N ALA A 64 -8.91 -14.21 -15.95
CA ALA A 64 -8.02 -14.95 -15.08
C ALA A 64 -6.54 -14.62 -15.37
N VAL A 65 -6.15 -14.55 -16.65
CA VAL A 65 -4.78 -14.21 -17.07
C VAL A 65 -4.43 -12.78 -16.67
N LEU A 66 -5.33 -11.82 -16.88
CA LEU A 66 -5.13 -10.44 -16.43
C LEU A 66 -4.92 -10.36 -14.92
N THR A 67 -5.82 -11.00 -14.14
CA THR A 67 -5.76 -10.97 -12.68
C THR A 67 -4.49 -11.65 -12.16
N LEU A 68 -4.08 -12.76 -12.77
CA LEU A 68 -2.81 -13.41 -12.45
C LEU A 68 -1.61 -12.51 -12.78
N GLY A 69 -1.64 -11.81 -13.92
CA GLY A 69 -0.63 -10.83 -14.30
C GLY A 69 -0.50 -9.72 -13.27
N ILE A 70 -1.62 -9.18 -12.79
CA ILE A 70 -1.66 -8.15 -11.74
C ILE A 70 -1.05 -8.66 -10.44
N VAL A 71 -1.41 -9.87 -9.98
CA VAL A 71 -0.85 -10.49 -8.77
C VAL A 71 0.66 -10.71 -8.92
N ALA A 72 1.11 -11.20 -10.06
CA ALA A 72 2.53 -11.41 -10.35
C ALA A 72 3.30 -10.08 -10.36
N SER A 73 2.78 -9.05 -11.04
CA SER A 73 3.38 -7.72 -11.09
C SER A 73 3.46 -7.07 -9.71
N PHE A 74 2.40 -7.18 -8.90
CA PHE A 74 2.43 -6.75 -7.50
C PHE A 74 3.55 -7.45 -6.71
N GLY A 75 3.66 -8.77 -6.85
CA GLY A 75 4.74 -9.54 -6.22
C GLY A 75 6.12 -9.07 -6.66
N LEU A 76 6.33 -8.82 -7.95
CA LEU A 76 7.59 -8.29 -8.48
C LEU A 76 7.92 -6.90 -7.91
N GLY A 77 6.94 -6.02 -7.83
CA GLY A 77 7.10 -4.71 -7.17
C GLY A 77 7.55 -4.86 -5.72
N ALA A 78 6.94 -5.79 -4.98
CA ALA A 78 7.30 -6.08 -3.60
C ALA A 78 8.74 -6.64 -3.47
N VAL A 79 9.17 -7.50 -4.39
CA VAL A 79 10.56 -8.00 -4.45
C VAL A 79 11.54 -6.84 -4.66
N ILE A 80 11.27 -5.96 -5.62
CA ILE A 80 12.13 -4.79 -5.90
C ILE A 80 12.24 -3.90 -4.66
N SER A 81 11.13 -3.63 -3.98
CA SER A 81 11.13 -2.85 -2.73
C SER A 81 12.00 -3.49 -1.65
N GLY A 82 11.89 -4.82 -1.49
CA GLY A 82 12.74 -5.59 -0.57
C GLY A 82 14.23 -5.51 -0.91
N MET A 83 14.59 -5.59 -2.20
CA MET A 83 15.97 -5.44 -2.67
C MET A 83 16.54 -4.04 -2.44
N LEU A 84 15.72 -3.00 -2.61
CA LEU A 84 16.16 -1.62 -2.43
C LEU A 84 16.34 -1.26 -0.96
N ILE A 85 15.39 -1.65 -0.10
CA ILE A 85 15.29 -1.12 1.26
C ILE A 85 15.99 -2.03 2.28
N GLY A 86 15.89 -3.35 2.14
CA GLY A 86 16.58 -4.35 2.97
C GLY A 86 16.22 -4.39 4.46
N GLU A 87 15.60 -3.35 5.03
CA GLU A 87 15.23 -3.24 6.45
C GLU A 87 13.80 -2.67 6.62
N HIS A 88 13.02 -3.21 7.55
CA HIS A 88 11.68 -2.68 7.87
C HIS A 88 11.67 -1.41 8.76
N THR A 89 12.85 -0.91 9.15
CA THR A 89 12.93 0.32 9.95
C THR A 89 13.04 1.54 9.04
N LEU A 90 12.22 2.56 9.28
CA LEU A 90 12.26 3.78 8.49
C LEU A 90 13.59 4.51 8.72
N ARG A 91 14.47 4.44 7.72
CA ARG A 91 15.70 5.21 7.61
C ARG A 91 15.61 6.05 6.35
N LEU A 92 15.05 7.25 6.50
CA LEU A 92 14.96 8.22 5.41
C LEU A 92 16.34 8.41 4.80
N GLY A 93 16.45 8.13 3.51
CA GLY A 93 17.73 8.05 2.82
C GLY A 93 17.54 7.63 1.36
N ARG A 94 18.67 7.43 0.67
CA ARG A 94 18.71 7.06 -0.75
C ARG A 94 17.80 5.88 -1.13
N PRO A 95 17.72 4.78 -0.35
CA PRO A 95 16.86 3.64 -0.70
C PRO A 95 15.38 3.99 -0.83
N TYR A 96 14.85 4.76 0.13
CA TYR A 96 13.43 5.18 0.13
C TYR A 96 13.16 6.19 -0.99
N GLY A 97 14.10 7.11 -1.27
CA GLY A 97 13.97 8.03 -2.40
C GLY A 97 13.94 7.31 -3.74
N LEU A 98 14.78 6.29 -3.93
CA LEU A 98 14.77 5.47 -5.15
C LEU A 98 13.48 4.67 -5.29
N ALA A 99 12.95 4.10 -4.19
CA ALA A 99 11.67 3.41 -4.20
C ALA A 99 10.53 4.35 -4.65
N LEU A 100 10.45 5.57 -4.10
CA LEU A 100 9.44 6.56 -4.49
C LEU A 100 9.58 7.04 -5.95
N LEU A 101 10.82 7.24 -6.42
CA LEU A 101 11.07 7.61 -7.82
C LEU A 101 10.63 6.49 -8.78
N LEU A 102 10.92 5.24 -8.43
CA LEU A 102 10.51 4.08 -9.22
C LEU A 102 8.98 3.91 -9.21
N GLU A 103 8.34 4.05 -8.05
CA GLU A 103 6.88 4.06 -7.91
C GLU A 103 6.25 5.11 -8.83
N GLY A 104 6.70 6.36 -8.75
CA GLY A 104 6.18 7.44 -9.59
C GLY A 104 6.41 7.19 -11.08
N THR A 105 7.55 6.63 -11.46
CA THR A 105 7.84 6.25 -12.86
C THR A 105 6.88 5.18 -13.36
N LEU A 106 6.63 4.14 -12.56
CA LEU A 106 5.68 3.08 -12.89
C LEU A 106 4.24 3.60 -13.00
N LEU A 107 3.83 4.53 -12.13
CA LEU A 107 2.51 5.14 -12.18
C LEU A 107 2.32 6.07 -13.40
N ILE A 108 3.34 6.85 -13.76
CA ILE A 108 3.33 7.66 -15.00
C ILE A 108 3.22 6.74 -16.21
N ALA A 109 4.05 5.69 -16.28
CA ALA A 109 4.00 4.72 -17.36
C ALA A 109 2.63 4.02 -17.44
N SER A 110 2.06 3.66 -16.29
CA SER A 110 0.71 3.10 -16.21
C SER A 110 -0.32 4.05 -16.80
N GLY A 111 -0.34 5.32 -16.36
CA GLY A 111 -1.30 6.32 -16.86
C GLY A 111 -1.20 6.59 -18.36
N LEU A 112 0.00 6.51 -18.94
CA LEU A 112 0.20 6.67 -20.38
C LEU A 112 -0.27 5.45 -21.18
N VAL A 113 -0.09 4.24 -20.64
CA VAL A 113 -0.38 2.99 -21.35
C VAL A 113 -1.82 2.53 -21.16
N LEU A 114 -2.43 2.80 -20.00
CA LEU A 114 -3.77 2.34 -19.62
C LEU A 114 -4.86 2.62 -20.68
N PRO A 115 -4.88 3.78 -21.38
CA PRO A 115 -5.87 4.04 -22.43
C PRO A 115 -5.74 3.13 -23.67
N THR A 116 -4.58 2.53 -23.89
CA THR A 116 -4.28 1.69 -25.06
C THR A 116 -4.17 0.21 -24.74
N SER A 117 -3.77 -0.14 -23.50
CA SER A 117 -3.67 -1.51 -23.02
C SER A 117 -4.02 -1.54 -21.53
N LEU A 118 -5.24 -1.99 -21.23
CA LEU A 118 -5.70 -2.19 -19.86
C LEU A 118 -4.77 -3.15 -19.11
N ALA A 119 -4.37 -4.25 -19.76
CA ALA A 119 -3.54 -5.26 -19.13
C ALA A 119 -2.16 -4.72 -18.72
N THR A 120 -1.47 -4.05 -19.65
CA THR A 120 -0.15 -3.50 -19.37
C THR A 120 -0.23 -2.35 -18.36
N GLY A 121 -1.20 -1.45 -18.51
CA GLY A 121 -1.41 -0.34 -17.58
C GLY A 121 -1.72 -0.82 -16.16
N ALA A 122 -2.61 -1.81 -16.01
CA ALA A 122 -2.96 -2.39 -14.72
C ALA A 122 -1.79 -3.14 -14.08
N CYS A 123 -0.99 -3.89 -14.85
CA CYS A 123 0.21 -4.55 -14.35
C CYS A 123 1.28 -3.55 -13.87
N LEU A 124 1.48 -2.44 -14.57
CA LEU A 124 2.39 -1.36 -14.13
C LEU A 124 1.91 -0.71 -12.83
N ALA A 125 0.60 -0.42 -12.72
CA ALA A 125 0.00 0.09 -11.49
C ALA A 125 0.11 -0.92 -10.34
N ALA A 126 -0.08 -2.22 -10.62
CA ALA A 126 0.08 -3.28 -9.64
C ALA A 126 1.52 -3.41 -9.15
N ALA A 127 2.52 -3.31 -10.05
CA ALA A 127 3.92 -3.28 -9.67
C ALA A 127 4.26 -2.07 -8.78
N ALA A 128 3.73 -0.88 -9.11
CA ALA A 128 3.88 0.30 -8.26
C ALA A 128 3.26 0.07 -6.88
N ALA A 129 2.01 -0.43 -6.82
CA ALA A 129 1.31 -0.73 -5.59
C ALA A 129 2.02 -1.80 -4.73
N GLY A 130 2.59 -2.83 -5.36
CA GLY A 130 3.37 -3.86 -4.70
C GLY A 130 4.66 -3.32 -4.09
N LEU A 131 5.37 -2.48 -4.85
CA LEU A 131 6.54 -1.76 -4.37
C LEU A 131 6.19 -0.86 -3.18
N GLN A 132 5.05 -0.15 -3.30
CA GLN A 132 4.52 0.75 -2.28
C GLN A 132 4.20 0.04 -0.96
N ASN A 133 3.56 -1.12 -1.06
CA ASN A 133 3.17 -1.90 0.09
C ASN A 133 4.33 -2.56 0.81
N ALA A 134 5.39 -2.89 0.09
CA ALA A 134 6.55 -3.56 0.63
C ALA A 134 7.54 -2.58 1.31
N PHE A 135 7.54 -1.28 0.99
CA PHE A 135 8.38 -0.30 1.69
C PHE A 135 7.88 0.08 3.10
N ALA A 136 6.98 -0.73 3.65
CA ALA A 136 6.34 -0.56 4.94
C ALA A 136 7.32 -0.09 6.02
N SER A 137 6.99 1.04 6.63
CA SER A 137 7.80 1.66 7.67
C SER A 137 7.35 1.21 9.05
N ALA A 138 8.26 0.65 9.84
CA ALA A 138 8.00 0.42 11.26
C ALA A 138 8.08 1.75 12.03
N TYR A 139 6.97 2.17 12.62
CA TYR A 139 6.90 3.31 13.55
C TYR A 139 6.49 2.83 14.95
N ARG A 140 7.36 3.04 15.95
CA ARG A 140 7.13 2.61 17.35
C ARG A 140 6.68 1.15 17.48
N GLY A 141 7.30 0.27 16.68
CA GLY A 141 6.99 -1.17 16.64
C GLY A 141 5.73 -1.54 15.86
N MET A 142 4.99 -0.57 15.30
CA MET A 142 3.86 -0.81 14.39
C MET A 142 4.35 -0.75 12.95
N ILE A 143 4.14 -1.81 12.17
CA ILE A 143 4.39 -1.80 10.73
C ILE A 143 3.23 -1.04 10.08
N VAL A 144 3.53 0.07 9.41
CA VAL A 144 2.53 0.90 8.73
C VAL A 144 2.53 0.56 7.24
N ARG A 145 1.39 0.11 6.71
CA ARG A 145 1.15 -0.18 5.29
C ARG A 145 -0.02 0.64 4.78
N THR A 146 0.15 1.27 3.63
CA THR A 146 -0.78 2.30 3.11
C THR A 146 -1.99 1.73 2.36
N THR A 147 -1.92 0.49 1.86
CA THR A 147 -3.04 -0.15 1.14
C THR A 147 -3.60 -1.40 1.84
N HIS A 148 -3.08 -1.72 3.03
CA HIS A 148 -3.46 -2.93 3.76
C HIS A 148 -4.73 -2.71 4.60
N THR A 149 -5.82 -2.37 3.93
CA THR A 149 -7.08 -1.93 4.55
C THR A 149 -7.69 -2.96 5.48
N THR A 150 -7.59 -4.26 5.14
CA THR A 150 -8.00 -5.36 6.03
C THR A 150 -7.22 -5.34 7.34
N GLY A 151 -5.90 -5.15 7.29
CA GLY A 151 -5.06 -5.04 8.48
C GLY A 151 -5.39 -3.81 9.32
N ILE A 152 -5.64 -2.67 8.66
CA ILE A 152 -6.08 -1.45 9.35
C ILE A 152 -7.39 -1.71 10.13
N LEU A 153 -8.37 -2.37 9.51
CA LEU A 153 -9.64 -2.70 10.15
C LEU A 153 -9.46 -3.68 11.31
N THR A 154 -8.63 -4.73 11.16
CA THR A 154 -8.38 -5.68 12.25
C THR A 154 -7.65 -5.02 13.42
N ASP A 155 -6.68 -4.15 13.15
CA ASP A 155 -5.95 -3.42 14.18
C ASP A 155 -6.87 -2.42 14.90
N LEU A 156 -7.72 -1.69 14.16
CA LEU A 156 -8.74 -0.84 14.76
C LEU A 156 -9.69 -1.64 15.65
N GLY A 157 -10.20 -2.77 15.16
CA GLY A 157 -11.06 -3.67 15.94
C GLY A 157 -10.39 -4.13 17.24
N PHE A 158 -9.12 -4.51 17.17
CA PHE A 158 -8.33 -4.88 18.35
C PHE A 158 -8.19 -3.72 19.34
N LEU A 159 -7.84 -2.52 18.88
CA LEU A 159 -7.67 -1.34 19.74
C LEU A 159 -9.00 -0.92 20.39
N ILE A 160 -10.11 -0.97 19.65
CA ILE A 160 -11.46 -0.73 20.19
C ILE A 160 -11.77 -1.77 21.27
N GLY A 161 -11.58 -3.06 20.98
CA GLY A 161 -11.82 -4.14 21.95
C GLY A 161 -10.99 -3.99 23.23
N ALA A 162 -9.70 -3.63 23.10
CA ALA A 162 -8.84 -3.35 24.24
C ALA A 162 -9.34 -2.16 25.07
N ARG A 163 -9.81 -1.09 24.41
CA ARG A 163 -10.39 0.10 25.06
C ARG A 163 -11.67 -0.25 25.84
N LEU A 164 -12.54 -1.05 25.24
CA LEU A 164 -13.78 -1.53 25.86
C LEU A 164 -13.50 -2.39 27.10
N ARG A 165 -12.42 -3.19 27.07
CA ARG A 165 -11.89 -3.93 28.23
C ARG A 165 -11.12 -3.07 29.24
N ARG A 166 -11.17 -1.73 29.11
CA ARG A 166 -10.49 -0.74 29.96
C ARG A 166 -8.96 -0.83 29.96
N HIS A 167 -8.35 -1.48 28.96
CA HIS A 167 -6.91 -1.38 28.77
C HIS A 167 -6.53 0.03 28.30
N ARG A 168 -5.34 0.49 28.71
CA ARG A 168 -4.78 1.76 28.25
C ARG A 168 -4.25 1.59 26.84
N VAL A 169 -4.88 2.28 25.89
CA VAL A 169 -4.52 2.26 24.47
C VAL A 169 -4.09 3.67 24.06
N ALA A 170 -3.01 3.77 23.30
CA ALA A 170 -2.48 5.07 22.89
C ALA A 170 -3.33 5.69 21.77
N GLY A 171 -3.90 6.88 22.01
CA GLY A 171 -4.83 7.55 21.09
C GLY A 171 -4.28 7.83 19.69
N TRP A 172 -2.97 8.08 19.58
CA TRP A 172 -2.32 8.33 18.28
C TRP A 172 -2.46 7.15 17.31
N ARG A 173 -2.60 5.91 17.80
CA ARG A 173 -2.79 4.72 16.96
C ARG A 173 -4.14 4.77 16.23
N PHE A 174 -5.19 5.22 16.91
CA PHE A 174 -6.49 5.45 16.28
C PHE A 174 -6.38 6.54 15.22
N GLY A 175 -5.78 7.68 15.55
CA GLY A 175 -5.60 8.78 14.59
C GLY A 175 -4.83 8.36 13.34
N LEU A 176 -3.75 7.58 13.50
CA LEU A 176 -2.98 7.06 12.37
C LEU A 176 -3.81 6.10 11.51
N LEU A 177 -4.47 5.11 12.11
CA LEU A 177 -5.23 4.09 11.37
C LEU A 177 -6.47 4.65 10.69
N PHE A 178 -7.24 5.51 11.37
CA PHE A 178 -8.37 6.20 10.75
C PHE A 178 -7.90 7.18 9.68
N GLY A 179 -6.77 7.86 9.88
CA GLY A 179 -6.20 8.73 8.87
C GLY A 179 -5.79 7.97 7.62
N LEU A 180 -5.07 6.85 7.75
CA LEU A 180 -4.70 6.00 6.61
C LEU A 180 -5.93 5.47 5.87
N LEU A 181 -6.93 4.97 6.60
CA LEU A 181 -8.18 4.49 6.01
C LEU A 181 -8.91 5.62 5.29
N GLY A 182 -9.04 6.79 5.92
CA GLY A 182 -9.70 7.95 5.35
C GLY A 182 -8.98 8.49 4.11
N SER A 183 -7.64 8.53 4.14
CA SER A 183 -6.84 8.91 2.98
C SER A 183 -7.02 7.92 1.82
N PHE A 184 -7.00 6.61 2.08
CA PHE A 184 -7.23 5.61 1.05
C PHE A 184 -8.63 5.68 0.44
N VAL A 185 -9.65 5.99 1.25
CA VAL A 185 -11.03 6.14 0.76
C VAL A 185 -11.24 7.47 0.03
N GLY A 186 -10.55 8.53 0.45
CA GLY A 186 -10.72 9.89 -0.08
C GLY A 186 -9.87 10.23 -1.30
N GLY A 187 -8.88 9.40 -1.63
CA GLY A 187 -8.09 9.53 -2.86
C GLY A 187 -8.74 8.79 -4.01
#